data_AF-K0ND98-F1
#
_entry.id   AF-K0ND98-F1
#
_cell.length_a   1.000
_cell.length_b   1.000
_cell.length_c   1.000
_cell.angle_alpha   90.00
_cell.angle_beta   90.00
_cell.angle_gamma   90.00
#
_symmetry.space_group_name_H-M   'P 1'
#
loop_
_entity.id
_entity.type
_entity.pdbx_description
1 polymer ?
#
loop_
_entity_poly.entity_id
_entity_poly.type
_entity_poly.pdbx_seq_one_letter_code
_entity_poly.pdbx_strand_id
1 'polypeptide(L)'
;MKMRRIMLVFVFLLLIPYICSLAIIGIGYNALVLHSSDPFRTLVGALTGAIIMLAIKATVQRPLNLLAGDIYDSFLQQLLRFFSIRRRPVLEIANFFLDLVLCTLATIFIRWLLPLDWIVGTSTGFVLLIMFISTCLGAYIEYDNLSIDAELKKEQQ
;
A
#
# COMPACT_ATOMS: atom_id res chain seq x y z
N MET A 1 6.57 23.33 -7.64
CA MET A 1 7.39 22.10 -7.49
C MET A 1 7.09 21.26 -6.24
N LYS A 2 6.50 21.82 -5.16
CA LYS A 2 6.11 21.03 -3.96
C LYS A 2 5.11 19.91 -4.23
N MET A 3 4.05 20.19 -4.99
CA MET A 3 2.95 19.25 -5.23
C MET A 3 3.37 17.98 -6.01
N ARG A 4 4.23 18.12 -7.03
CA ARG A 4 4.78 16.99 -7.78
C ARG A 4 5.64 16.07 -6.89
N ARG A 5 6.39 16.65 -5.95
CA ARG A 5 7.25 15.90 -5.03
C ARG A 5 6.44 15.17 -3.96
N ILE A 6 5.44 15.84 -3.38
CA ILE A 6 4.50 15.22 -2.44
C ILE A 6 3.79 14.02 -3.09
N MET A 7 3.38 14.15 -4.35
CA MET A 7 2.79 13.05 -5.12
C MET A 7 3.78 11.89 -5.30
N LEU A 8 5.06 12.17 -5.55
CA LEU A 8 6.09 11.12 -5.66
C LEU A 8 6.29 10.39 -4.32
N VAL A 9 6.39 11.10 -3.20
CA VAL A 9 6.48 10.48 -1.86
C VAL A 9 5.25 9.60 -1.61
N PHE A 10 4.05 10.11 -1.90
CA PHE A 10 2.82 9.34 -1.76
C PHE A 10 2.84 8.05 -2.60
N VAL A 11 3.25 8.13 -3.87
CA VAL A 11 3.28 6.97 -4.76
C VAL A 11 4.31 5.93 -4.29
N PHE A 12 5.54 6.36 -4.02
CA PHE A 12 6.65 5.45 -3.71
C PHE A 12 6.57 4.87 -2.29
N LEU A 13 6.09 5.65 -1.33
CA LEU A 13 6.06 5.26 0.08
C LEU A 13 4.72 4.63 0.50
N LEU A 14 3.63 4.90 -0.21
CA LEU A 14 2.31 4.33 0.12
C LEU A 14 1.71 3.50 -1.01
N LEU A 15 1.51 4.07 -2.20
CA LEU A 15 0.70 3.42 -3.24
C LEU A 15 1.33 2.12 -3.75
N ILE A 16 2.61 2.17 -4.12
CA ILE A 16 3.32 0.98 -4.63
C ILE A 16 3.42 -0.09 -3.54
N PRO A 17 3.87 0.20 -2.30
CA PRO A 17 3.89 -0.80 -1.22
C PRO A 17 2.53 -1.41 -0.92
N TYR A 18 1.45 -0.62 -1.00
CA TYR A 18 0.10 -1.12 -0.83
C TYR A 18 -0.29 -2.14 -1.92
N ILE A 19 -0.05 -1.81 -3.19
CA ILE A 19 -0.33 -2.72 -4.32
C ILE A 19 0.52 -3.99 -4.21
N CYS A 20 1.81 -3.85 -3.86
CA CYS A 20 2.70 -4.98 -3.61
C CYS A 20 2.19 -5.87 -2.48
N SER A 21 1.66 -5.27 -1.41
CA SER A 21 1.14 -6.04 -0.28
C SER A 21 -0.14 -6.80 -0.64
N LEU A 22 -1.04 -6.22 -1.45
CA LEU A 22 -2.18 -6.93 -2.03
C LEU A 22 -1.73 -8.12 -2.90
N ALA A 23 -0.70 -7.92 -3.72
CA ALA A 23 -0.13 -8.98 -4.55
C ALA A 23 0.50 -10.09 -3.69
N ILE A 24 1.25 -9.76 -2.64
CA ILE A 24 1.84 -10.75 -1.72
C ILE A 24 0.74 -11.57 -1.02
N ILE A 25 -0.34 -10.92 -0.57
CA ILE A 25 -1.48 -11.62 0.03
C ILE A 25 -2.11 -12.57 -0.99
N GLY A 26 -2.35 -12.12 -2.21
CA GLY A 26 -2.92 -12.95 -3.29
C GLY A 26 -2.02 -14.13 -3.68
N ILE A 27 -0.71 -13.91 -3.78
CA ILE A 27 0.29 -14.95 -4.07
C ILE A 27 0.36 -15.94 -2.91
N GLY A 28 0.53 -15.45 -1.68
CA GLY A 28 0.64 -16.28 -0.48
C GLY A 28 -0.60 -17.13 -0.26
N TYR A 29 -1.80 -16.57 -0.47
CA TYR A 29 -3.02 -17.33 -0.35
C TYR A 29 -3.14 -18.42 -1.43
N ASN A 30 -2.87 -18.10 -2.71
CA ASN A 30 -2.89 -19.11 -3.77
C ASN A 30 -1.79 -20.18 -3.60
N ALA A 31 -0.64 -19.84 -2.99
CA ALA A 31 0.44 -20.78 -2.70
C ALA A 31 0.06 -21.74 -1.54
N LEU A 32 -0.52 -21.22 -0.46
CA LEU A 32 -0.92 -22.01 0.72
C LEU A 32 -2.13 -22.90 0.44
N VAL A 33 -3.04 -22.43 -0.42
CA VAL A 33 -4.31 -23.10 -0.73
C VAL A 33 -4.24 -23.59 -2.17
N LEU A 34 -3.57 -24.73 -2.36
CA LEU A 34 -3.38 -25.43 -3.64
C LEU A 34 -4.67 -25.84 -4.38
N HIS A 35 -5.87 -25.52 -3.88
CA HIS A 35 -7.17 -25.75 -4.52
C HIS A 35 -8.13 -24.59 -4.18
N SER A 36 -7.92 -23.45 -4.82
CA SER A 36 -8.54 -22.17 -4.46
C SER A 36 -9.87 -21.88 -5.19
N SER A 37 -10.48 -22.89 -5.84
CA SER A 37 -11.79 -22.76 -6.50
C SER A 37 -12.96 -22.67 -5.52
N ASP A 38 -12.76 -22.96 -4.24
CA ASP A 38 -13.80 -22.82 -3.22
C ASP A 38 -13.98 -21.34 -2.80
N PRO A 39 -15.18 -20.76 -2.99
CA PRO A 39 -15.49 -19.40 -2.58
C PRO A 39 -15.24 -19.15 -1.09
N PHE A 40 -15.48 -20.16 -0.24
CA PHE A 40 -15.30 -20.03 1.21
C PHE A 40 -13.82 -19.83 1.57
N ARG A 41 -12.93 -20.57 0.90
CA ARG A 41 -11.48 -20.42 1.09
C ARG A 41 -11.06 -19.03 0.65
N THR A 42 -11.46 -18.60 -0.55
CA THR A 42 -11.14 -17.25 -1.05
C THR A 42 -11.62 -16.15 -0.09
N LEU A 43 -12.78 -16.31 0.55
CA LEU A 43 -13.29 -15.38 1.55
C LEU A 43 -12.43 -15.36 2.83
N VAL A 44 -12.03 -16.52 3.36
CA VAL A 44 -11.14 -16.61 4.53
C VAL A 44 -9.77 -15.99 4.25
N GLY A 45 -9.26 -16.17 3.03
CA GLY A 45 -8.03 -15.53 2.57
C GLY A 45 -8.14 -14.02 2.48
N ALA A 46 -9.22 -13.53 1.89
CA ALA A 46 -9.50 -12.10 1.80
C ALA A 46 -9.70 -11.45 3.18
N LEU A 47 -10.33 -12.14 4.12
CA LEU A 47 -10.53 -11.67 5.48
C LEU A 47 -9.20 -11.57 6.24
N THR A 48 -8.37 -12.61 6.16
CA THR A 48 -7.01 -12.59 6.73
C THR A 48 -6.18 -11.47 6.09
N GLY A 49 -6.26 -11.32 4.77
CA GLY A 49 -5.60 -10.26 4.01
C GLY A 49 -6.02 -8.86 4.43
N ALA A 50 -7.33 -8.64 4.64
CA ALA A 50 -7.86 -7.37 5.11
C ALA A 50 -7.38 -7.01 6.52
N ILE A 51 -7.25 -7.99 7.43
CA ILE A 51 -6.65 -7.77 8.76
C ILE A 51 -5.18 -7.36 8.63
N ILE A 52 -4.42 -8.02 7.75
CA ILE A 52 -3.02 -7.66 7.49
C ILE A 52 -2.93 -6.24 6.88
N MET A 53 -3.84 -5.89 5.98
CA MET A 53 -3.91 -4.53 5.41
C MET A 53 -4.15 -3.46 6.47
N LEU A 54 -5.01 -3.72 7.47
CA LEU A 54 -5.20 -2.79 8.59
C LEU A 54 -3.89 -2.55 9.35
N ALA A 55 -3.13 -3.60 9.63
CA ALA A 55 -1.84 -3.48 10.31
C ALA A 55 -0.84 -2.67 9.48
N ILE A 56 -0.79 -2.87 8.16
CA ILE A 56 0.08 -2.12 7.25
C ILE A 56 -0.34 -0.65 7.16
N LYS A 57 -1.63 -0.36 7.04
CA LYS A 57 -2.13 1.03 7.04
C LYS A 57 -1.83 1.74 8.36
N ALA A 58 -1.86 1.02 9.49
CA ALA A 58 -1.51 1.59 10.79
C ALA A 58 -0.06 2.06 10.88
N THR A 59 0.90 1.33 10.29
CA THR A 59 2.32 1.74 10.31
C THR A 59 2.57 2.95 9.42
N VAL A 60 1.83 3.05 8.32
CA VAL A 60 1.94 4.13 7.32
C VAL A 60 1.14 5.39 7.73
N GLN A 61 0.30 5.32 8.77
CA GLN A 61 -0.54 6.44 9.21
C GLN A 61 0.26 7.70 9.57
N ARG A 62 1.47 7.54 10.15
CA ARG A 62 2.31 8.68 10.54
C ARG A 62 2.82 9.48 9.33
N PRO A 63 3.51 8.88 8.34
CA PRO A 63 3.92 9.60 7.13
C PRO A 63 2.71 10.11 6.33
N LEU A 64 1.61 9.35 6.27
CA LEU A 64 0.37 9.79 5.63
C LEU A 64 -0.17 11.11 6.21
N ASN A 65 -0.18 11.24 7.54
CA ASN A 65 -0.68 12.43 8.22
C ASN A 65 0.19 13.67 7.94
N LEU A 66 1.51 13.50 7.79
CA LEU A 66 2.41 14.59 7.42
C LEU A 66 2.11 15.09 6.01
N LEU A 67 1.90 14.17 5.06
CA LEU A 67 1.55 14.51 3.68
C LEU A 67 0.18 15.16 3.56
N ALA A 68 -0.82 14.71 4.33
CA ALA A 68 -2.18 15.25 4.28
C ALA A 68 -2.29 16.70 4.77
N GLY A 69 -1.33 17.19 5.56
CA GLY A 69 -1.26 18.60 5.96
C GLY A 69 -0.91 19.56 4.82
N ASP A 70 -0.21 19.07 3.79
CA ASP A 70 0.33 19.88 2.69
C ASP A 70 -0.46 19.78 1.38
N ILE A 71 -1.54 18.99 1.34
CA ILE A 71 -2.29 18.68 0.10
C ILE A 71 -3.66 19.37 0.09
N TYR A 72 -3.85 20.29 -0.87
CA TYR A 72 -5.12 21.00 -1.13
C TYR A 72 -6.03 20.33 -2.18
N ASP A 73 -5.53 19.31 -2.88
CA ASP A 73 -6.18 18.77 -4.07
C ASP A 73 -7.20 17.66 -3.76
N SER A 74 -8.40 17.76 -4.32
CA SER A 74 -9.58 17.01 -3.87
C SER A 74 -9.46 15.49 -4.08
N PHE A 75 -8.85 15.07 -5.20
CA PHE A 75 -8.67 13.64 -5.51
C PHE A 75 -7.62 12.96 -4.63
N LEU A 76 -6.45 13.59 -4.46
CA LEU A 76 -5.43 13.11 -3.54
C LEU A 76 -5.95 13.11 -2.10
N GLN A 77 -6.73 14.12 -1.71
CA GLN A 77 -7.33 14.16 -0.38
C GLN A 77 -8.30 12.99 -0.17
N GLN A 78 -9.05 12.58 -1.19
CA GLN A 78 -9.95 11.43 -1.13
C GLN A 78 -9.19 10.10 -1.08
N LEU A 79 -8.07 9.99 -1.81
CA LEU A 79 -7.21 8.81 -1.79
C LEU A 79 -6.40 8.70 -0.48
N LEU A 80 -5.99 9.81 0.13
CA LEU A 80 -5.40 9.84 1.47
C LEU A 80 -6.44 9.48 2.55
N ARG A 81 -7.71 9.90 2.38
CA ARG A 81 -8.81 9.47 3.26
C ARG A 81 -9.03 7.96 3.19
N PHE A 82 -8.80 7.33 2.03
CA PHE A 82 -8.83 5.88 1.89
C PHE A 82 -7.71 5.17 2.70
N PHE A 83 -6.55 5.80 2.86
CA PHE A 83 -5.46 5.27 3.68
C PHE A 83 -5.55 5.65 5.17
N SER A 84 -6.43 6.58 5.55
CA SER A 84 -6.47 7.14 6.91
C SER A 84 -7.45 6.41 7.83
N ILE A 85 -6.94 5.83 8.91
CA ILE A 85 -7.69 5.03 9.89
C ILE A 85 -8.35 5.91 10.98
N ARG A 86 -7.84 7.11 11.26
CA ARG A 86 -8.00 7.71 12.60
C ARG A 86 -9.24 8.59 12.85
N ARG A 87 -10.04 8.98 11.84
CA ARG A 87 -11.03 10.06 12.05
C ARG A 87 -12.48 9.64 12.24
N ARG A 88 -12.96 8.51 11.68
CA ARG A 88 -14.36 8.07 11.83
C ARG A 88 -14.46 6.55 11.79
N PRO A 89 -15.10 5.88 12.78
CA PRO A 89 -15.23 4.42 12.79
C PRO A 89 -15.99 3.89 11.57
N VAL A 90 -16.92 4.68 11.03
CA VAL A 90 -17.64 4.37 9.79
C VAL A 90 -16.70 4.28 8.58
N LEU A 91 -15.72 5.18 8.48
CA LEU A 91 -14.74 5.18 7.38
C LEU A 91 -13.74 4.03 7.53
N GLU A 92 -13.38 3.68 8.76
CA GLU A 92 -12.52 2.53 9.04
C GLU A 92 -13.18 1.21 8.62
N ILE A 93 -14.46 1.02 8.97
CA ILE A 93 -15.24 -0.15 8.55
C ILE A 93 -15.36 -0.18 7.01
N ALA A 94 -15.65 0.95 6.37
CA ALA A 94 -15.73 1.03 4.91
C ALA A 94 -14.38 0.68 4.24
N ASN A 95 -13.26 1.16 4.80
CA ASN A 95 -11.93 0.82 4.32
C ASN A 95 -11.62 -0.66 4.50
N PHE A 96 -12.01 -1.26 5.62
CA PHE A 96 -11.86 -2.71 5.84
C PHE A 96 -12.64 -3.53 4.80
N PHE A 97 -13.89 -3.17 4.53
CA PHE A 97 -14.68 -3.84 3.47
C PHE A 97 -14.05 -3.67 2.09
N LEU A 98 -13.52 -2.49 1.80
CA LEU A 98 -12.86 -2.22 0.54
C LEU A 98 -11.55 -3.03 0.41
N ASP A 99 -10.75 -3.12 1.47
CA ASP A 99 -9.55 -3.96 1.52
C ASP A 99 -9.91 -5.44 1.36
N LEU A 100 -11.03 -5.89 1.92
CA LEU A 100 -11.55 -7.25 1.73
C LEU A 100 -11.87 -7.51 0.25
N VAL A 101 -12.61 -6.62 -0.40
CA VAL A 101 -12.92 -6.72 -1.83
C VAL A 101 -11.64 -6.71 -2.67
N LEU A 102 -10.69 -5.81 -2.37
CA LEU A 102 -9.42 -5.74 -3.07
C LEU A 102 -8.56 -6.99 -2.86
N CYS A 103 -8.54 -7.58 -1.67
CA CYS A 103 -7.83 -8.83 -1.41
C CYS A 103 -8.48 -10.01 -2.17
N THR A 104 -9.81 -10.06 -2.25
CA THR A 104 -10.52 -11.03 -3.09
C THR A 104 -10.14 -10.87 -4.56
N LEU A 105 -10.21 -9.65 -5.09
CA LEU A 105 -9.85 -9.34 -6.47
C LEU A 105 -8.38 -9.65 -6.75
N ALA A 106 -7.47 -9.30 -5.84
CA ALA A 106 -6.04 -9.61 -5.97
C ALA A 106 -5.80 -11.12 -6.04
N THR A 107 -6.49 -11.89 -5.19
CA THR A 107 -6.37 -13.36 -5.19
C THR A 107 -6.84 -13.97 -6.51
N ILE A 108 -7.96 -13.48 -7.07
CA ILE A 108 -8.49 -13.91 -8.36
C ILE A 108 -7.55 -13.49 -9.50
N PHE A 109 -7.09 -12.23 -9.48
CA PHE A 109 -6.25 -11.66 -10.51
C PHE A 109 -4.89 -12.37 -10.60
N ILE A 110 -4.24 -12.61 -9.47
CA ILE A 110 -2.97 -13.34 -9.40
C ILE A 110 -3.12 -14.76 -9.94
N ARG A 111 -4.23 -15.44 -9.65
CA ARG A 111 -4.50 -16.78 -10.17
C ARG A 111 -4.67 -16.81 -11.69
N TRP A 112 -5.29 -15.76 -12.25
CA TRP A 112 -5.45 -15.66 -13.69
C TRP A 112 -4.17 -15.25 -14.41
N LEU A 113 -3.35 -14.41 -13.77
CA LEU A 113 -2.14 -13.85 -14.36
C LEU A 113 -0.91 -14.77 -14.27
N LEU A 114 -0.73 -15.46 -13.15
CA LEU A 114 0.51 -16.19 -12.84
C LEU A 114 0.30 -17.71 -12.83
N PRO A 115 1.19 -18.49 -13.48
CA PRO A 115 1.17 -19.94 -13.36
C PRO A 115 1.59 -20.37 -11.95
N LEU A 116 1.10 -21.55 -11.52
CA LEU A 116 1.31 -22.06 -10.16
C LEU A 116 2.80 -22.16 -9.79
N ASP A 117 3.65 -22.57 -10.73
CA ASP A 117 5.10 -22.69 -10.53
C ASP A 117 5.76 -21.36 -10.13
N TRP A 118 5.23 -20.25 -10.67
CA TRP A 118 5.71 -18.91 -10.35
C TRP A 118 5.14 -18.41 -9.03
N ILE A 119 3.90 -18.75 -8.70
CA ILE A 119 3.24 -18.39 -7.43
C ILE A 119 3.98 -19.05 -6.25
N VAL A 120 4.30 -20.33 -6.35
CA VAL A 120 5.00 -21.09 -5.30
C VAL A 120 6.50 -20.79 -5.29
N GLY A 121 7.08 -20.45 -6.45
CA GLY A 121 8.48 -20.12 -6.61
C GLY A 121 8.82 -18.65 -6.32
N THR A 122 9.19 -17.92 -7.37
CA THR A 122 9.95 -16.65 -7.25
C THR A 122 9.09 -15.39 -7.14
N SER A 123 7.78 -15.46 -7.41
CA SER A 123 6.93 -14.26 -7.53
C SER A 123 6.92 -13.40 -6.27
N THR A 124 6.83 -14.02 -5.08
CA THR A 124 6.87 -13.30 -3.81
C THR A 124 8.15 -12.49 -3.64
N GLY A 125 9.29 -13.06 -4.04
CA GLY A 125 10.60 -12.40 -3.96
C GLY A 125 10.68 -11.16 -4.84
N PHE A 126 10.17 -11.23 -6.07
CA PHE A 126 10.13 -10.07 -6.97
C PHE A 126 9.22 -8.96 -6.44
N VAL A 127 8.04 -9.31 -5.93
CA VAL A 127 7.12 -8.31 -5.36
C VAL A 127 7.73 -7.65 -4.11
N LEU A 128 8.39 -8.42 -3.25
CA LEU A 128 9.13 -7.89 -2.10
C LEU A 128 10.26 -6.96 -2.53
N LEU A 129 11.02 -7.31 -3.57
CA LEU A 129 12.11 -6.49 -4.09
C LEU A 129 11.59 -5.16 -4.66
N ILE A 130 10.51 -5.20 -5.45
CA ILE A 130 9.86 -3.98 -5.97
C ILE A 130 9.38 -3.10 -4.82
N MET A 131 8.71 -3.69 -3.82
CA MET A 131 8.25 -2.96 -2.64
C MET A 131 9.42 -2.30 -1.91
N PHE A 132 10.51 -3.05 -1.67
CA PHE A 132 11.70 -2.56 -0.97
C PHE A 132 12.36 -1.39 -1.69
N ILE A 133 12.61 -1.52 -3.00
CA ILE A 133 13.21 -0.43 -3.79
C ILE A 133 12.29 0.80 -3.77
N SER A 134 10.97 0.59 -3.88
CA SER A 134 10.00 1.67 -3.84
C SER A 134 10.01 2.41 -2.51
N THR A 135 9.98 1.71 -1.37
CA THR A 135 10.02 2.36 -0.06
C THR A 135 11.35 3.07 0.18
N CYS A 136 12.48 2.53 -0.27
CA CYS A 136 13.76 3.22 -0.19
C CYS A 136 13.77 4.53 -0.98
N LEU A 137 13.23 4.55 -2.21
CA LEU A 137 13.11 5.77 -3.00
C LEU A 137 12.16 6.77 -2.34
N GLY A 138 11.01 6.30 -1.84
CA GLY A 138 10.05 7.14 -1.13
C GLY A 138 10.66 7.81 0.11
N ALA A 139 11.37 7.03 0.92
CA ALA A 139 12.03 7.51 2.13
C ALA A 139 13.15 8.51 1.84
N TYR A 140 13.92 8.30 0.77
CA TYR A 140 14.95 9.24 0.33
C TYR A 140 14.35 10.60 -0.08
N ILE A 141 13.25 10.58 -0.83
CA ILE A 141 12.56 11.81 -1.26
C ILE A 141 11.92 12.54 -0.06
N GLU A 142 11.38 11.79 0.90
CA GLU A 142 10.82 12.36 2.14
C GLU A 142 11.92 12.96 3.04
N TYR A 143 13.07 12.30 3.14
CA TYR A 143 14.23 12.84 3.87
C TYR A 143 14.73 14.17 3.29
N ASP A 144 14.81 14.28 1.96
CA ASP A 144 15.15 15.54 1.26
C ASP A 144 14.14 16.68 1.52
N ASN A 145 12.96 16.37 2.06
CA ASN A 145 11.94 17.34 2.42
C ASN A 145 11.95 17.72 3.92
N LEU A 146 12.49 16.85 4.78
CA LEU A 146 12.64 17.07 6.23
C LEU A 146 14.07 17.49 6.64
N SER A 147 15.06 17.35 5.76
CA SER A 147 16.44 17.69 6.10
C SER A 147 16.57 19.21 6.33
N ILE A 148 17.18 19.53 7.47
CA ILE A 148 17.56 20.87 7.92
C ILE A 148 18.37 21.64 6.85
N ASP A 149 18.97 20.94 5.90
CA ASP A 149 19.67 21.51 4.73
C ASP A 149 18.78 22.37 3.83
N ALA A 150 17.46 22.12 3.79
CA ALA A 150 16.53 22.95 3.02
C ALA A 150 16.32 24.35 3.64
N GLU A 151 16.49 24.49 4.96
CA GLU A 151 16.47 25.78 5.65
C GLU A 151 17.80 26.52 5.51
N LEU A 152 18.93 25.83 5.66
CA LEU A 152 20.28 26.41 5.45
C LEU A 152 20.45 27.01 4.04
N LYS A 153 19.83 26.39 3.03
CA LYS A 153 19.89 26.89 1.64
C LYS A 153 19.00 28.12 1.39
N LYS A 154 17.98 28.36 2.22
CA LYS A 154 17.12 29.55 2.15
C LYS A 154 17.70 30.73 2.92
N GLU A 155 18.46 30.48 3.99
CA GLU A 155 19.14 31.55 4.74
C GLU A 155 20.37 32.10 4.01
N GLN A 156 20.86 31.41 2.98
CA GLN A 156 21.99 31.84 2.14
C GLN A 156 21.59 32.52 0.81
N GLN A 157 20.29 32.77 0.58
CA GLN A 157 19.78 33.55 -0.56
C GLN A 157 19.14 34.86 -0.08
#